data_AF-A0A521MPD2-F1
#
_entry.id   AF-A0A521MPD2-F1
#
_cell.length_a   1.000
_cell.length_b   1.000
_cell.length_c   1.000
_cell.angle_alpha   90.00
_cell.angle_beta   90.00
_cell.angle_gamma   90.00
#
_symmetry.space_group_name_H-M   'P 1'
#
loop_
_entity.id
_entity.type
_entity.pdbx_description
1 polymer ?
#
loop_
_entity_poly.entity_id
_entity_poly.type
_entity_poly.pdbx_seq_one_letter_code
_entity_poly.pdbx_strand_id
1 'polypeptide(L)'
;MTSSDSEYCCTLIIQVAVTKLDALAIVALAVDRPISGAGSVHPFIELEGGARVEIEIPKFGEPPPLALDVYSTLSQDHAAMSALALLAALEAATSWAIKPDFVL
;
A
#
# COMPACT_ATOMS: atom_id res chain seq x y z
N MET A 1 22.66 15.55 4.70
CA MET A 1 22.63 14.11 5.03
C MET A 1 21.41 13.53 4.35
N THR A 2 21.59 12.97 3.16
CA THR A 2 20.54 12.18 2.49
C THR A 2 20.56 10.82 3.18
N SER A 3 19.67 10.62 4.15
CA SER A 3 19.53 9.34 4.83
C SER A 3 19.22 8.27 3.79
N SER A 4 20.17 7.36 3.55
CA SER A 4 19.83 6.05 2.99
C SER A 4 19.23 5.23 4.14
N ASP A 5 18.06 5.65 4.63
CA ASP A 5 17.24 4.80 5.48
C ASP A 5 16.78 3.65 4.57
N SER A 6 17.23 2.44 4.88
CA SER A 6 16.79 1.25 4.17
C SER A 6 15.32 1.03 4.54
N GLU A 7 14.41 1.46 3.67
CA GLU A 7 12.99 1.20 3.85
C GLU A 7 12.71 -0.29 3.59
N TYR A 8 12.13 -0.96 4.58
CA TYR A 8 11.57 -2.29 4.43
C TYR A 8 10.25 -2.19 3.69
N CYS A 9 9.97 -3.12 2.78
CA CYS A 9 8.76 -3.10 1.97
C CYS A 9 8.07 -4.48 1.98
N CYS A 10 6.74 -4.44 2.08
CA CYS A 10 5.86 -5.58 1.92
C CYS A 10 4.75 -5.22 0.92
N THR A 11 4.57 -6.03 -0.11
CA THR A 11 3.62 -5.77 -1.18
C THR A 11 2.33 -6.57 -1.00
N LEU A 12 1.19 -5.92 -1.14
CA LEU A 12 -0.11 -6.56 -1.34
C LEU A 12 -0.51 -6.41 -2.82
N ILE A 13 -1.08 -7.46 -3.39
CA ILE A 13 -1.49 -7.50 -4.79
C ILE A 13 -3.03 -7.51 -4.87
N ILE A 14 -3.61 -6.49 -5.50
CA ILE A 14 -5.05 -6.34 -5.71
C ILE A 14 -5.43 -6.89 -7.09
N GLN A 15 -6.21 -7.97 -7.12
CA GLN A 15 -6.61 -8.67 -8.35
C GLN A 15 -7.96 -8.21 -8.92
N VAL A 16 -8.30 -6.93 -8.75
CA VAL A 16 -9.51 -6.34 -9.33
C VAL A 16 -9.16 -5.21 -10.30
N ALA A 17 -10.04 -4.99 -11.28
CA ALA A 17 -9.94 -3.86 -12.18
C ALA A 17 -10.38 -2.57 -11.45
N VAL A 18 -9.42 -1.80 -10.96
CA VAL A 18 -9.63 -0.50 -10.33
C VAL A 18 -8.53 0.47 -10.78
N THR A 19 -8.85 1.76 -10.92
CA THR A 19 -7.84 2.76 -11.28
C THR A 19 -6.96 3.08 -10.08
N LYS A 20 -5.72 3.56 -10.29
CA LYS A 20 -4.85 4.01 -9.19
C LYS A 20 -5.50 5.10 -8.34
N LEU A 21 -6.21 6.05 -8.96
CA LEU A 21 -6.85 7.15 -8.24
C LEU A 21 -8.01 6.66 -7.36
N ASP A 22 -8.86 5.78 -7.89
CA ASP A 22 -9.94 5.17 -7.11
C ASP A 22 -9.37 4.30 -6.00
N ALA A 23 -8.33 3.52 -6.29
CA ALA A 23 -7.68 2.67 -5.30
C ALA A 23 -7.11 3.52 -4.15
N LEU A 24 -6.47 4.63 -4.47
CA LEU A 24 -5.91 5.55 -3.49
C LEU A 24 -6.99 6.17 -2.60
N ALA A 25 -8.11 6.60 -3.20
CA ALA A 25 -9.25 7.13 -2.45
C ALA A 25 -9.90 6.08 -1.54
N ILE A 26 -10.04 4.85 -2.03
CA ILE A 26 -10.62 3.73 -1.27
C ILE A 26 -9.72 3.32 -0.12
N VAL A 27 -8.40 3.22 -0.34
CA VAL A 27 -7.43 2.91 0.74
C VAL A 27 -7.48 4.00 1.80
N ALA A 28 -7.43 5.28 1.41
CA ALA A 28 -7.51 6.42 2.33
C ALA A 28 -8.78 6.37 3.20
N LEU A 29 -9.92 6.03 2.59
CA LEU A 29 -11.18 5.85 3.31
C LEU A 29 -11.15 4.64 4.25
N ALA A 30 -10.61 3.51 3.81
CA ALA A 30 -10.57 2.27 4.58
C ALA A 30 -9.74 2.40 5.87
N VAL A 31 -8.69 3.23 5.85
CA VAL A 31 -7.86 3.49 7.04
C VAL A 31 -8.19 4.81 7.75
N ASP A 32 -9.18 5.56 7.26
CA ASP A 32 -9.57 6.90 7.74
C ASP A 32 -8.38 7.87 7.86
N ARG A 33 -7.57 7.96 6.80
CA ARG A 33 -6.39 8.83 6.73
C ARG A 33 -6.35 9.62 5.42
N PRO A 34 -5.86 10.87 5.45
CA PRO A 34 -5.72 11.67 4.25
C PRO A 34 -4.60 11.12 3.35
N ILE A 35 -4.72 11.42 2.06
CA ILE A 35 -3.65 11.19 1.08
C ILE A 35 -2.59 12.28 1.24
N SER A 36 -1.36 11.88 1.51
CA SER A 36 -0.18 12.74 1.51
C SER A 36 0.45 12.82 0.12
N GLY A 37 1.00 13.98 -0.23
CA GLY A 37 1.64 14.18 -1.54
C GLY A 37 0.68 14.11 -2.73
N ALA A 38 -0.60 14.47 -2.54
CA ALA A 38 -1.57 14.52 -3.62
C ALA A 38 -1.08 15.43 -4.77
N GLY A 39 -1.13 14.93 -6.02
CA GLY A 39 -0.60 15.62 -7.19
C GLY A 39 0.92 15.50 -7.39
N SER A 40 1.63 14.78 -6.51
CA SER A 40 3.02 14.41 -6.71
C SER A 40 3.16 13.10 -7.50
N VAL A 41 4.41 12.73 -7.79
CA VAL A 41 4.75 11.47 -8.50
C VAL A 41 4.46 10.24 -7.62
N HIS A 42 4.61 10.38 -6.29
CA HIS A 42 4.48 9.29 -5.32
C HIS A 42 3.55 9.71 -4.16
N PRO A 43 2.22 9.78 -4.40
CA PRO A 43 1.27 9.99 -3.33
C PRO A 43 1.23 8.76 -2.42
N PHE A 44 1.11 8.98 -1.10
CA PHE A 44 1.12 7.93 -0.10
C PHE A 44 0.06 8.18 0.98
N ILE A 45 -0.25 7.15 1.76
CA ILE A 45 -1.12 7.25 2.94
C ILE A 45 -0.34 6.76 4.15
N GLU A 46 -0.30 7.58 5.22
CA GLU A 46 0.31 7.15 6.48
C GLU A 46 -0.59 6.13 7.18
N LEU A 47 0.01 5.02 7.60
CA LEU A 47 -0.63 3.97 8.38
C LEU A 47 -0.31 4.15 9.86
N GLU A 48 -1.08 3.47 10.71
CA GLU A 48 -0.75 3.38 12.13
C GLU A 48 0.65 2.76 12.34
N GLY A 49 1.38 3.25 13.34
CA GLY A 49 2.76 2.82 13.60
C GLY A 49 3.82 3.49 12.71
N GLY A 50 3.45 4.47 11.88
CA GLY A 50 4.40 5.25 11.08
C GLY A 50 4.87 4.56 9.81
N ALA A 51 4.23 3.45 9.43
CA ALA A 51 4.37 2.91 8.07
C ALA A 51 3.64 3.80 7.06
N ARG A 52 3.95 3.64 5.77
CA ARG A 52 3.19 4.28 4.69
C ARG A 52 2.84 3.28 3.61
N VAL A 53 1.73 3.50 2.93
CA VAL A 53 1.36 2.74 1.73
C VAL A 53 1.41 3.63 0.50
N GLU A 54 2.02 3.12 -0.57
CA GLU A 54 1.99 3.67 -1.91
C GLU A 54 1.28 2.70 -2.85
N ILE A 55 0.69 3.21 -3.93
CA ILE A 55 0.03 2.38 -4.95
C ILE A 55 0.84 2.43 -6.22
N GLU A 56 1.29 1.26 -6.67
CA GLU A 56 2.00 1.11 -7.93
C GLU A 56 1.12 0.46 -9.00
N ILE A 57 1.18 1.02 -10.21
CA ILE A 57 0.52 0.44 -11.38
C ILE A 57 1.51 -0.53 -12.01
N PRO A 58 1.09 -1.76 -12.36
CA PRO A 58 1.96 -2.69 -13.06
C PRO A 58 2.51 -2.08 -14.36
N LYS A 59 3.70 -2.53 -14.75
CA LYS A 59 4.38 -2.01 -15.94
C LYS A 59 3.57 -2.33 -17.19
N PHE A 60 3.69 -1.46 -18.18
CA PHE A 60 2.93 -1.55 -19.42
C PHE A 60 3.11 -2.92 -20.11
N GLY A 61 2.01 -3.65 -20.31
CA GLY A 61 2.00 -4.98 -20.94
C GLY A 61 1.58 -6.12 -20.01
N GLU A 62 1.52 -5.89 -18.69
CA GLU A 62 1.00 -6.86 -17.73
C GLU A 62 -0.50 -6.63 -17.48
N PRO A 63 -1.35 -7.68 -17.48
CA PRO A 63 -2.73 -7.53 -17.03
C PRO A 63 -2.74 -7.08 -15.57
N PRO A 64 -3.73 -6.27 -15.13
CA PRO A 64 -3.80 -5.80 -13.75
C PRO A 64 -3.74 -6.99 -12.79
N PRO A 65 -2.81 -6.94 -11.82
CA PRO A 65 -3.19 -6.40 -10.52
C PRO A 65 -2.44 -5.13 -10.12
N LEU A 66 -3.07 -4.27 -9.31
CA LEU A 66 -2.37 -3.16 -8.66
C LEU A 66 -1.52 -3.69 -7.50
N ALA A 67 -0.39 -3.04 -7.24
CA ALA A 67 0.43 -3.29 -6.07
C ALA A 67 0.19 -2.20 -5.01
N LEU A 68 0.00 -2.60 -3.77
CA LEU A 68 0.09 -1.74 -2.59
C LEU A 68 1.41 -2.04 -1.91
N ASP A 69 2.35 -1.11 -2.01
CA ASP A 69 3.65 -1.24 -1.38
C ASP A 69 3.60 -0.57 0.00
N VAL A 70 3.78 -1.36 1.04
CA VAL A 70 3.78 -0.90 2.43
C VAL A 70 5.20 -0.79 2.93
N TYR A 71 5.62 0.45 3.19
CA TYR A 71 6.97 0.80 3.61
C TYR A 71 7.05 1.04 5.11
N SER A 72 8.15 0.60 5.71
CA SER A 72 8.54 0.94 7.09
C SER A 72 10.03 1.21 7.19
N THR A 73 10.41 2.15 8.06
CA THR A 73 11.80 2.41 8.42
C THR A 73 12.24 1.60 9.66
N LEU A 74 11.34 0.85 10.29
CA LEU A 74 11.60 0.17 11.56
C LEU A 74 12.16 -1.24 11.38
N SER A 75 11.43 -2.12 10.69
CA SER A 75 11.84 -3.50 10.41
C SER A 75 10.98 -4.15 9.33
N GLN A 76 11.43 -5.30 8.82
CA GLN A 76 10.64 -6.14 7.91
C GLN A 76 9.35 -6.64 8.59
N ASP A 77 9.45 -7.12 9.84
CA ASP A 77 8.28 -7.57 10.61
C ASP A 77 7.26 -6.45 10.80
N HIS A 78 7.72 -5.21 11.03
CA HIS A 78 6.84 -4.06 11.15
C HIS A 78 6.13 -3.77 9.81
N ALA A 79 6.85 -3.78 8.69
CA ALA A 79 6.24 -3.63 7.37
C ALA A 79 5.21 -4.74 7.08
N ALA A 80 5.50 -5.99 7.44
CA ALA A 80 4.60 -7.12 7.27
C ALA A 80 3.34 -6.98 8.14
N MET A 81 3.48 -6.60 9.41
CA MET A 81 2.34 -6.38 10.30
C MET A 81 1.46 -5.20 9.84
N SER A 82 2.07 -4.10 9.39
CA SER A 82 1.33 -2.98 8.80
C SER A 82 0.60 -3.38 7.51
N ALA A 83 1.23 -4.20 6.66
CA ALA A 83 0.59 -4.72 5.45
C ALA A 83 -0.58 -5.65 5.76
N LEU A 84 -0.46 -6.54 6.75
CA LEU A 84 -1.56 -7.40 7.19
C LEU A 84 -2.71 -6.61 7.84
N ALA A 85 -2.40 -5.56 8.60
CA ALA A 85 -3.41 -4.67 9.16
C ALA A 85 -4.16 -3.92 8.04
N LEU A 86 -3.44 -3.44 7.03
CA LEU A 86 -4.03 -2.81 5.86
C LEU A 86 -4.92 -3.79 5.06
N LEU A 87 -4.44 -5.02 4.86
CA LEU A 87 -5.21 -6.09 4.22
C LEU A 87 -6.55 -6.29 4.94
N ALA A 88 -6.53 -6.45 6.27
CA ALA A 88 -7.74 -6.65 7.06
C ALA A 88 -8.71 -5.46 6.96
N ALA A 89 -8.20 -4.23 6.96
CA ALA A 89 -9.03 -3.03 6.78
C ALA A 89 -9.69 -2.99 5.40
N LEU A 90 -8.95 -3.36 4.34
CA LEU A 90 -9.48 -3.40 2.98
C LEU A 90 -10.49 -4.53 2.76
N GLU A 91 -10.28 -5.70 3.36
CA GLU A 91 -11.25 -6.80 3.32
C GLU A 91 -12.54 -6.45 4.07
N ALA A 92 -12.46 -5.63 5.12
CA ALA A 92 -13.64 -5.14 5.84
C ALA A 92 -14.41 -4.05 5.06
N ALA A 93 -13.70 -3.22 4.29
CA ALA A 93 -14.28 -2.08 3.57
C ALA A 93 -14.69 -2.40 2.12
N THR A 94 -14.15 -3.47 1.52
CA THR A 94 -14.28 -3.77 0.09
C THR A 94 -14.48 -5.26 -0.17
N SER A 95 -14.89 -5.59 -1.40
CA SER A 95 -14.90 -6.96 -1.91
C SER A 95 -13.68 -7.29 -2.76
N TRP A 96 -12.56 -6.57 -2.57
CA TRP A 96 -11.36 -6.79 -3.37
C TRP A 96 -10.71 -8.14 -3.06
N ALA A 97 -10.29 -8.83 -4.13
CA ALA A 97 -9.39 -9.97 -4.00
C ALA A 97 -7.97 -9.46 -3.79
N ILE A 98 -7.45 -9.55 -2.57
CA ILE A 98 -6.12 -9.06 -2.19
C ILE A 98 -5.29 -10.23 -1.68
N LYS A 99 -4.02 -10.31 -2.06
CA LYS A 99 -3.08 -11.32 -1.56
C LYS A 99 -1.75 -10.69 -1.12
N PRO A 100 -1.14 -11.14 -0.02
CA PRO A 100 0.25 -10.84 0.28
C PRO A 100 1.20 -11.41 -0.78
N ASP A 101 2.24 -10.66 -1.13
CA ASP A 101 3.37 -11.09 -1.96
C ASP A 101 4.70 -11.02 -1.18
N PHE A 102 4.65 -11.50 0.07
CA PHE A 102 5.80 -11.58 0.96
C PHE A 102 5.67 -12.78 1.91
N VAL A 103 6.79 -13.18 2.50
CA VAL A 103 6.87 -14.25 3.50
C VAL A 103 6.87 -13.64 4.90
N LEU A 104 6.21 -14.31 5.85
CA LEU A 104 6.21 -13.98 7.27
C LEU A 104 7.38 -14.62 8.01
#